data_AF-S5ZNE0-F1
#
_entry.id   AF-S5ZNE0-F1
#
_cell.length_a   1.000
_cell.length_b   1.000
_cell.length_c   1.000
_cell.angle_alpha   90.00
_cell.angle_beta   90.00
_cell.angle_gamma   90.00
#
_symmetry.space_group_name_H-M   'P 1'
#
loop_
_entity.id
_entity.type
_entity.pdbx_description
1 polymer ?
#
loop_
_entity_poly.entity_id
_entity_poly.type
_entity_poly.pdbx_seq_one_letter_code
_entity_poly.pdbx_strand_id
1 'polypeptide(L)'
;MEPLIWLFYALLVAGMLLILVGFLVMAFSGLRRGGEAEAGGVLMIGPLPIIFGSSPEAAKKASLLALLLMLLFFFFVLALRLVGVSTGI
;
A
#
# COMPACT_ATOMS: atom_id res chain seq x y z
N MET A 1 -29.66 -16.26 16.28
CA MET A 1 -28.89 -15.12 15.73
C MET A 1 -27.48 -15.07 16.33
N GLU A 2 -27.33 -15.23 17.65
CA GLU A 2 -26.03 -15.31 18.35
C GLU A 2 -24.94 -16.21 17.71
N PRO A 3 -25.18 -17.49 17.36
CA PRO A 3 -24.11 -18.37 16.87
C PRO A 3 -23.58 -17.96 15.47
N LEU A 4 -24.40 -17.28 14.68
CA LEU A 4 -24.00 -16.81 13.34
C LEU A 4 -22.99 -15.65 13.42
N ILE A 5 -23.13 -14.79 14.44
CA ILE A 5 -22.24 -13.65 14.68
C ILE A 5 -20.85 -14.16 15.07
N TRP A 6 -20.77 -15.15 15.96
CA TRP A 6 -19.50 -15.77 16.34
C TRP A 6 -18.81 -16.47 15.17
N LEU A 7 -19.57 -17.18 14.34
CA LEU A 7 -19.04 -17.79 13.12
C LEU A 7 -18.47 -16.73 12.17
N PHE A 8 -19.17 -15.62 11.98
CA PHE A 8 -18.71 -14.50 11.15
C PHE A 8 -17.38 -13.92 11.68
N TYR A 9 -17.31 -13.61 12.97
CA TYR A 9 -16.07 -13.11 13.59
C TYR A 9 -14.92 -14.11 13.46
N ALA A 10 -15.18 -15.39 13.68
CA ALA A 10 -14.17 -16.44 13.52
C ALA A 10 -13.64 -16.50 12.07
N LEU A 11 -14.53 -16.41 11.08
CA LEU A 11 -14.15 -16.40 9.67
C LEU A 11 -13.35 -15.15 9.29
N LEU A 12 -13.74 -13.98 9.81
CA LEU A 12 -13.03 -12.73 9.57
C LEU A 12 -11.61 -12.78 10.13
N VAL A 13 -11.45 -13.25 11.38
CA VAL A 13 -10.14 -13.41 12.01
C VAL A 13 -9.30 -14.46 11.27
N ALA A 14 -9.88 -15.60 10.91
CA ALA A 14 -9.20 -16.63 10.14
C ALA A 14 -8.73 -16.12 8.77
N GLY A 15 -9.56 -15.35 8.07
CA GLY A 15 -9.20 -14.71 6.80
C GLY A 15 -8.06 -13.71 6.97
N MET A 16 -8.11 -12.85 8.00
CA MET A 16 -7.03 -11.91 8.30
C MET A 16 -5.72 -12.63 8.62
N LEU A 17 -5.77 -13.72 9.40
CA LEU A 17 -4.60 -14.54 9.71
C LEU A 17 -4.02 -15.20 8.45
N LEU A 18 -4.86 -15.71 7.54
CA LEU A 18 -4.41 -16.29 6.27
C LEU A 18 -3.71 -15.25 5.38
N ILE A 19 -4.26 -14.04 5.28
CA ILE A 19 -3.63 -12.93 4.54
C ILE A 19 -2.27 -12.59 5.15
N LEU A 20 -2.19 -12.52 6.49
CA LEU A 20 -0.95 -12.24 7.20
C LEU A 20 0.10 -13.33 6.96
N VAL A 21 -0.27 -14.61 7.06
CA VAL A 21 0.63 -15.74 6.78
C VAL A 21 1.11 -15.70 5.33
N GLY A 22 0.23 -15.46 4.37
CA GLY A 22 0.58 -15.33 2.96
C GLY A 22 1.58 -14.19 2.71
N PHE A 23 1.36 -13.04 3.34
CA PHE A 23 2.29 -11.90 3.27
C PHE A 23 3.66 -12.23 3.87
N LEU A 24 3.70 -12.87 5.04
CA LEU A 24 4.96 -13.27 5.69
C LEU A 24 5.74 -14.25 4.82
N VAL A 25 5.09 -15.27 4.25
CA VAL A 25 5.73 -16.23 3.34
C VAL A 25 6.33 -15.50 2.13
N MET A 26 5.58 -14.57 1.53
CA MET A 26 6.07 -13.78 0.40
C MET A 26 7.28 -12.91 0.79
N ALA A 27 7.22 -12.20 1.92
CA ALA A 27 8.30 -11.35 2.40
C ALA A 27 9.59 -12.15 2.68
N PHE A 28 9.48 -13.30 3.35
CA PHE A 28 10.64 -14.14 3.63
C PHE A 28 11.18 -14.89 2.41
N SER A 29 10.34 -15.18 1.41
CA SER A 29 10.78 -15.82 0.17
C SER A 29 11.75 -14.95 -0.66
N GLY A 30 11.61 -13.62 -0.59
CA GLY A 30 12.54 -12.68 -1.20
C GLY A 30 13.91 -12.65 -0.50
N LEU A 31 13.92 -12.83 0.82
CA LEU A 31 15.13 -12.78 1.65
C LEU A 31 16.05 -14.00 1.47
N ARG A 32 15.47 -15.19 1.19
CA ARG A 32 16.22 -16.44 1.01
C ARG A 32 17.02 -16.53 -0.30
N ARG A 33 16.83 -15.60 -1.24
CA ARG A 33 17.41 -15.70 -2.59
C ARG A 33 18.88 -15.30 -2.71
N GLY A 34 19.54 -14.83 -1.64
CA GLY A 34 21.00 -14.64 -1.58
C GLY A 34 21.61 -13.66 -2.60
N GLY A 35 20.82 -13.10 -3.51
CA GLY A 35 21.23 -12.06 -4.44
C GLY A 35 21.22 -10.69 -3.78
N GLU A 36 21.99 -9.76 -4.35
CA GLU A 36 21.94 -8.35 -3.99
C GLU A 36 20.48 -7.87 -4.08
N ALA A 37 19.87 -7.64 -2.92
CA ALA A 37 18.48 -7.23 -2.87
C ALA A 37 18.37 -5.80 -3.40
N GLU A 38 17.74 -5.64 -4.57
CA GLU A 38 17.47 -4.32 -5.10
C GLU A 38 16.39 -3.63 -4.26
N ALA A 39 16.77 -2.56 -3.57
CA ALA A 39 15.88 -1.77 -2.73
C ALA A 39 15.49 -0.49 -3.47
N GLY A 40 14.19 -0.18 -3.49
CA GLY A 40 13.65 1.07 -4.02
C GLY A 40 12.69 1.68 -3.01
N GLY A 41 12.62 3.00 -2.95
CA GLY A 41 11.80 3.74 -2.00
C GLY A 41 11.34 5.09 -2.55
N VAL A 42 10.29 5.62 -1.94
CA VAL A 42 9.73 6.94 -2.27
C VAL A 42 9.53 7.72 -0.98
N LEU A 43 10.11 8.91 -0.91
CA LEU A 43 9.87 9.88 0.16
C LEU A 43 8.94 10.97 -0.39
N MET A 44 7.72 11.07 0.16
CA MET A 44 6.77 12.12 -0.20
C MET A 44 6.98 13.36 0.67
N ILE A 45 7.43 14.47 0.08
CA ILE A 45 7.48 15.79 0.73
C ILE A 45 6.31 16.61 0.20
N GLY A 46 5.16 16.49 0.86
CA GLY A 46 3.89 16.96 0.28
C GLY A 46 3.56 16.18 -1.01
N PRO A 47 2.98 16.81 -2.05
CA PRO A 47 2.69 16.13 -3.31
C PRO A 47 3.93 15.88 -4.19
N LEU A 48 5.14 16.24 -3.74
CA LEU A 48 6.39 16.06 -4.47
C LEU A 48 7.08 14.75 -4.04
N PRO A 49 7.05 13.69 -4.86
CA PRO A 49 7.75 12.45 -4.55
C PRO A 49 9.25 12.55 -4.86
N ILE A 50 10.09 12.11 -3.93
CA ILE A 50 11.53 11.90 -4.12
C ILE A 50 11.77 10.39 -4.20
N ILE A 51 12.30 9.93 -5.33
CA ILE A 51 12.47 8.50 -5.64
C ILE A 51 13.92 8.10 -5.39
N PHE A 52 14.13 6.99 -4.70
CA PHE A 52 15.43 6.40 -4.45
C PHE A 52 15.43 4.92 -4.89
N GLY A 53 16.56 4.43 -5.38
CA GLY A 53 16.72 3.03 -5.76
C GLY A 53 18.18 2.63 -5.81
N SER A 54 18.49 1.42 -5.34
CA SER A 54 19.83 0.84 -5.41
C SER A 54 20.19 0.35 -6.83
N SER A 55 19.20 0.20 -7.71
CA SER A 55 19.36 -0.10 -9.13
C SER A 55 18.34 0.68 -9.99
N PRO A 56 18.58 0.83 -11.30
CA PRO A 56 17.60 1.42 -12.22
C PRO A 56 16.25 0.71 -12.20
N GLU A 57 16.23 -0.62 -12.07
CA GLU A 57 15.01 -1.42 -11.95
C GLU A 57 14.24 -1.09 -10.67
N ALA A 58 14.92 -1.00 -9.53
CA ALA A 58 14.32 -0.60 -8.26
C ALA A 58 13.79 0.83 -8.31
N ALA A 59 14.56 1.77 -8.88
CA ALA A 59 14.13 3.15 -9.06
C ALA A 59 12.90 3.24 -9.98
N LYS A 60 12.82 2.43 -11.03
CA LYS A 60 11.65 2.38 -11.94
C LYS A 60 10.40 1.84 -11.25
N LYS A 61 10.55 0.79 -10.43
CA LYS A 61 9.44 0.27 -9.60
C LYS A 61 8.98 1.33 -8.59
N ALA A 62 9.91 1.99 -7.92
CA ALA A 62 9.63 3.06 -6.99
C ALA A 62 8.99 4.28 -7.68
N SER A 63 9.41 4.64 -8.90
CA SER A 63 8.78 5.73 -9.65
C SER A 63 7.35 5.43 -10.04
N LEU A 64 7.05 4.18 -10.40
CA LEU A 64 5.68 3.75 -10.69
C LEU A 64 4.79 3.86 -9.45
N LEU A 65 5.30 3.40 -8.30
CA LEU A 65 4.66 3.57 -7.00
C LEU A 65 4.40 5.05 -6.71
N ALA A 66 5.42 5.91 -6.85
CA ALA A 66 5.32 7.34 -6.62
C ALA A 66 4.22 7.98 -7.47
N LEU A 67 4.13 7.63 -8.74
CA LEU A 67 3.11 8.12 -9.65
C LEU A 67 1.69 7.70 -9.20
N LEU A 68 1.51 6.44 -8.83
CA LEU A 68 0.26 5.93 -8.29
C LEU A 68 -0.17 6.68 -7.02
N LEU A 69 0.76 6.89 -6.08
CA LEU A 69 0.48 7.65 -4.85
C LEU A 69 0.18 9.12 -5.14
N MET A 70 0.90 9.73 -6.07
CA MET A 70 0.68 11.13 -6.45
C MET A 70 -0.72 11.32 -7.06
N LEU A 71 -1.14 10.41 -7.95
CA LEU A 71 -2.48 10.42 -8.51
C LEU A 71 -3.54 10.20 -7.44
N LEU A 72 -3.34 9.23 -6.54
CA LEU A 72 -4.25 8.97 -5.43
C LEU A 72 -4.40 10.20 -4.53
N PHE A 73 -3.29 10.85 -4.16
CA PHE A 73 -3.29 12.09 -3.38
C PHE A 73 -4.03 13.21 -4.13
N PHE A 74 -3.77 13.37 -5.42
CA PHE A 74 -4.44 14.38 -6.24
C PHE A 74 -5.96 14.18 -6.30
N PHE A 75 -6.41 12.95 -6.58
CA PHE A 75 -7.84 12.62 -6.59
C PHE A 75 -8.48 12.76 -5.22
N PHE A 76 -7.77 12.40 -4.16
CA PHE A 76 -8.24 12.57 -2.80
C PHE A 76 -8.47 14.06 -2.47
N VAL A 77 -7.49 14.91 -2.76
CA VAL A 77 -7.63 16.37 -2.57
C VAL A 77 -8.75 16.93 -3.44
N LEU A 78 -8.85 16.50 -4.70
CA LEU A 78 -9.93 16.92 -5.60
C LEU A 78 -11.30 16.51 -5.04
N ALA A 79 -11.46 15.26 -4.60
CA ALA A 79 -12.70 14.77 -4.02
C ALA A 79 -13.07 15.57 -2.76
N LEU A 80 -12.09 15.83 -1.87
CA LEU A 80 -12.31 16.68 -0.70
C LEU A 80 -12.77 18.09 -1.08
N ARG A 81 -12.20 18.68 -2.13
CA ARG A 81 -12.63 20.00 -2.64
C ARG A 81 -14.04 19.95 -3.20
N LEU A 82 -14.39 18.93 -3.98
CA LEU A 82 -15.74 18.77 -4.53
C LEU A 82 -16.79 18.57 -3.43
N VAL A 83 -16.47 17.76 -2.42
CA VAL A 83 -17.33 17.56 -1.24
C VAL A 83 -17.45 18.85 -0.43
N GLY A 84 -16.34 19.54 -0.15
CA GLY A 84 -16.35 20.80 0.59
C GLY A 84 -17.12 21.91 -0.11
N VAL A 85 -16.97 22.03 -1.44
CA VAL A 85 -17.78 22.94 -2.28
C VAL A 85 -19.26 22.58 -2.22
N SER A 86 -19.60 21.29 -2.16
CA SER A 86 -20.98 20.84 -2.05
C SER A 86 -21.61 21.08 -0.66
N THR A 87 -20.81 21.19 0.41
CA THR A 87 -21.31 21.38 1.78
C THR A 87 -21.28 22.83 2.26
N GLY A 88 -20.84 23.78 1.44
CA GLY A 88 -21.01 25.23 1.71
C GLY A 88 -20.25 25.75 2.93
N ILE A 89 -19.08 25.16 3.22
CA ILE A 89 -18.07 25.71 4.15
C ILE A 89 -16.91 26.28 3.34
#